data_AF-A0A0M9G595-F1
#
_entry.id   AF-A0A0M9G595-F1
#
_cell.length_a   1.000
_cell.length_b   1.000
_cell.length_c   1.000
_cell.angle_alpha   90.00
_cell.angle_beta   90.00
_cell.angle_gamma   90.00
#
_symmetry.space_group_name_H-M   'P 1'
#
loop_
_entity.id
_entity.type
_entity.pdbx_description
1 polymer ?
#
loop_
_entity_poly.entity_id
_entity_poly.type
_entity_poly.pdbx_seq_one_letter_code
_entity_poly.pdbx_strand_id
1 'polypeptide(L)'
;MAGPLVTSSPPQDETGAASTVVDWSYVRAPPPQSFDYFTERYYHQYCIRDTKKTPGNNCRILQHSNGMCVLCVDSSHVLVQKCAADPATTVTKVEFFKGRTAITPESIQVVGKKKKNALVCQNDTKLCGIALSDGTEYTIPACVNGFVLELNATVMEQPWVVAAAPTTEGYLAVINPTSKADFSGYDKVWTATGGDAAGEEDE
;
A
#
# COMPACT_ATOMS: atom_id res chain seq x y z
N MET A 1 -24.28 25.07 25.27
CA MET A 1 -25.11 24.20 26.13
C MET A 1 -24.98 22.78 25.57
N ALA A 2 -23.98 22.02 26.04
CA ALA A 2 -23.77 20.65 25.62
C ALA A 2 -24.58 19.72 26.54
N GLY A 3 -25.44 18.89 25.95
CA GLY A 3 -26.19 17.87 26.69
C GLY A 3 -25.29 16.74 27.18
N PRO A 4 -25.67 16.01 28.24
CA PRO A 4 -24.80 15.03 28.88
C PRO A 4 -24.69 13.75 28.06
N LEU A 5 -23.47 13.19 27.98
CA LEU A 5 -23.23 11.83 27.48
C LEU A 5 -23.87 10.81 28.43
N VAL A 6 -24.81 10.03 27.90
CA VAL A 6 -25.39 8.88 28.60
C VAL A 6 -24.41 7.71 28.48
N THR A 7 -23.78 7.34 29.60
CA THR A 7 -23.01 6.10 29.71
C THR A 7 -23.96 4.97 30.09
N SER A 8 -24.36 4.14 29.12
CA SER A 8 -25.00 2.85 29.42
C SER A 8 -23.98 1.73 29.20
N SER A 9 -23.59 1.07 30.29
CA SER A 9 -22.82 -0.17 30.26
C SER A 9 -23.55 -1.24 29.45
N PRO A 10 -22.87 -2.07 28.65
CA PRO A 10 -23.54 -3.11 27.87
C PRO A 10 -24.03 -4.25 28.78
N PRO A 11 -25.14 -4.93 28.42
CA PRO A 11 -25.62 -6.10 29.14
C PRO A 11 -24.69 -7.29 28.88
N GLN A 12 -24.38 -8.01 29.95
CA GLN A 12 -23.74 -9.32 29.86
C GLN A 12 -24.78 -10.33 29.37
N ASP A 13 -24.55 -10.90 28.20
CA ASP A 13 -25.23 -12.12 27.78
C ASP A 13 -24.17 -13.15 27.37
N GLU A 14 -24.09 -14.21 28.17
CA GLU A 14 -23.37 -15.44 27.87
C GLU A 14 -24.22 -16.25 26.88
N THR A 15 -23.72 -16.53 25.68
CA THR A 15 -23.88 -17.81 24.95
C THR A 15 -23.27 -17.71 23.55
N GLY A 16 -22.67 -18.82 23.11
CA GLY A 16 -21.77 -18.86 21.96
C GLY A 16 -22.45 -18.71 20.60
N ALA A 17 -22.01 -17.69 19.87
CA ALA A 17 -21.66 -17.72 18.45
C ALA A 17 -20.88 -16.43 18.21
N ALA A 18 -19.59 -16.52 17.90
CA ALA A 18 -18.79 -15.34 17.61
C ALA A 18 -19.32 -14.69 16.32
N SER A 19 -20.17 -13.67 16.48
CA SER A 19 -20.59 -12.80 15.38
C SER A 19 -19.35 -12.06 14.88
N THR A 20 -18.79 -12.55 13.77
CA THR A 20 -17.63 -11.97 13.07
C THR A 20 -18.04 -10.78 12.21
N VAL A 21 -18.90 -9.89 12.72
CA VAL A 21 -19.21 -8.65 12.02
C VAL A 21 -18.39 -7.55 12.67
N VAL A 22 -17.14 -7.43 12.22
CA VAL A 22 -16.40 -6.19 12.39
C VAL A 22 -17.02 -5.21 11.40
N ASP A 23 -17.70 -4.18 11.91
CA ASP A 23 -18.27 -3.09 11.12
C ASP A 23 -17.13 -2.20 10.60
N TRP A 24 -16.93 -2.24 9.27
CA TRP A 24 -15.92 -1.49 8.53
C TRP A 24 -16.44 -0.15 7.97
N SER A 25 -17.36 0.52 8.67
CA SER A 25 -17.49 1.98 8.57
C SER A 25 -16.16 2.74 8.81
N TYR A 26 -15.10 2.02 9.19
CA TYR A 26 -13.71 2.41 9.17
C TYR A 26 -13.21 2.93 7.80
N VAL A 27 -13.33 4.25 7.69
CA VAL A 27 -12.30 5.21 7.28
C VAL A 27 -11.94 5.27 5.79
N ARG A 28 -12.94 5.58 4.97
CA ARG A 28 -12.71 6.58 3.90
C ARG A 28 -13.10 7.95 4.43
N ALA A 29 -12.31 8.49 5.36
CA ALA A 29 -12.38 9.93 5.58
C ALA A 29 -12.01 10.59 4.24
N PRO A 30 -12.87 11.45 3.65
CA PRO A 30 -12.48 12.17 2.46
C PRO A 30 -11.16 12.90 2.76
N PRO A 31 -10.23 12.99 1.79
CA PRO A 31 -9.00 13.72 2.00
C PRO A 31 -9.31 15.11 2.58
N PRO A 32 -8.62 15.52 3.65
CA PRO A 32 -8.87 16.82 4.26
C PRO A 32 -8.72 17.92 3.20
N GLN A 33 -9.70 18.83 3.14
CA GLN A 33 -9.65 19.96 2.19
C GLN A 33 -8.91 21.17 2.75
N SER A 34 -8.70 21.22 4.08
CA SER A 34 -8.11 22.35 4.77
C SER A 34 -6.59 22.22 5.01
N PHE A 35 -6.03 21.02 4.83
CA PHE A 35 -4.60 20.78 4.97
C PHE A 35 -4.19 19.56 4.15
N ASP A 36 -2.93 19.54 3.70
CA ASP A 36 -2.38 18.41 2.96
C ASP A 36 -2.31 17.16 3.84
N TYR A 37 -2.76 16.03 3.30
CA TYR A 37 -2.73 14.77 4.03
C TYR A 37 -1.28 14.33 4.28
N PHE A 38 -1.02 13.44 5.25
CA PHE A 38 0.37 13.11 5.63
C PHE A 38 1.20 12.54 4.46
N THR A 39 0.57 11.80 3.55
CA THR A 39 1.22 11.28 2.34
C THR A 39 1.62 12.39 1.37
N GLU A 40 0.82 13.44 1.26
CA GLU A 40 1.10 14.63 0.45
C GLU A 40 2.12 15.54 1.13
N ARG A 41 2.09 15.60 2.46
CA ARG A 41 3.05 16.39 3.21
C ARG A 41 4.44 15.79 3.13
N TYR A 42 4.63 14.49 3.38
CA TYR A 42 5.96 13.91 3.62
C TYR A 42 6.51 13.02 2.49
N TYR A 43 5.75 12.77 1.42
CA TYR A 43 6.20 11.86 0.37
C TYR A 43 6.08 12.50 -1.02
N HIS A 44 7.18 12.42 -1.79
CA HIS A 44 7.11 12.58 -3.23
C HIS A 44 6.42 11.36 -3.82
N GLN A 45 5.56 11.56 -4.79
CA GLN A 45 4.75 10.49 -5.35
C GLN A 45 5.04 10.31 -6.83
N TYR A 46 5.33 9.06 -7.21
CA TYR A 46 5.67 8.69 -8.57
C TYR A 46 4.71 7.60 -9.06
N CYS A 47 4.12 7.80 -10.23
CA CYS A 47 3.28 6.81 -10.89
C CYS A 47 4.09 6.08 -11.95
N ILE A 48 3.99 4.74 -11.92
CA ILE A 48 4.60 3.84 -12.89
C ILE A 48 3.46 3.21 -13.67
N ARG A 49 3.37 3.55 -14.95
CA ARG A 49 2.32 3.04 -15.83
C ARG A 49 2.64 1.66 -16.37
N ASP A 50 1.59 0.89 -16.63
CA ASP A 50 1.63 -0.37 -17.36
C ASP A 50 2.72 -1.34 -16.86
N THR A 51 2.83 -1.47 -15.53
CA THR A 51 3.87 -2.31 -14.95
C THR A 51 3.75 -3.74 -15.45
N LYS A 52 4.89 -4.42 -15.64
CA LYS A 52 4.96 -5.74 -16.29
C LYS A 52 4.35 -5.77 -17.69
N LYS A 53 4.36 -4.65 -18.42
CA LYS A 53 3.79 -4.53 -19.78
C LYS A 53 2.30 -4.89 -19.83
N THR A 54 1.61 -4.77 -18.69
CA THR A 54 0.20 -5.08 -18.56
C THR A 54 -0.56 -3.75 -18.56
N PRO A 55 -1.42 -3.48 -19.57
CA PRO A 55 -2.14 -2.21 -19.67
C PRO A 55 -2.96 -1.91 -18.41
N GLY A 56 -2.79 -0.71 -17.85
CA GLY A 56 -3.50 -0.23 -16.67
C GLY A 56 -3.09 -0.88 -15.35
N ASN A 57 -2.00 -1.66 -15.35
CA ASN A 57 -1.36 -2.22 -14.14
C ASN A 57 -0.47 -1.16 -13.47
N ASN A 58 -1.07 -0.03 -13.10
CA ASN A 58 -0.34 1.16 -12.65
C ASN A 58 0.03 1.06 -11.16
N CYS A 59 1.29 1.35 -10.84
CA CYS A 59 1.78 1.33 -9.46
C CYS A 59 2.15 2.74 -9.01
N ARG A 60 2.17 2.94 -7.69
CA ARG A 60 2.52 4.19 -7.05
C ARG A 60 3.69 3.95 -6.10
N ILE A 61 4.73 4.77 -6.21
CA ILE A 61 5.81 4.85 -5.21
C ILE A 61 5.65 6.14 -4.43
N LEU A 62 5.60 6.02 -3.11
CA LEU A 62 5.69 7.15 -2.18
C LEU A 62 7.12 7.18 -1.62
N GLN A 63 7.93 8.14 -2.06
CA GLN A 63 9.29 8.32 -1.58
C GLN A 63 9.33 9.34 -0.44
N HIS A 64 9.79 8.90 0.72
CA HIS A 64 10.05 9.76 1.86
C HIS A 64 11.42 10.46 1.74
N SER A 65 11.62 11.56 2.47
CA SER A 65 12.88 12.29 2.53
C SER A 65 14.08 11.47 3.02
N ASN A 66 13.89 10.42 3.81
CA ASN A 66 14.99 9.53 4.19
C ASN A 66 15.38 8.51 3.10
N GLY A 67 14.76 8.60 1.91
CA GLY A 67 14.97 7.68 0.79
C GLY A 67 14.14 6.40 0.84
N MET A 68 13.41 6.14 1.92
CA MET A 68 12.48 4.99 1.99
C MET A 68 11.35 5.13 0.98
N CYS A 69 10.97 4.03 0.37
CA CYS A 69 9.91 3.97 -0.62
C CYS A 69 8.77 3.07 -0.12
N VAL A 70 7.54 3.54 -0.24
CA VAL A 70 6.34 2.72 -0.02
C VAL A 70 5.77 2.37 -1.38
N LEU A 71 5.60 1.07 -1.64
CA LEU A 71 4.97 0.53 -2.84
C LEU A 71 3.48 0.38 -2.63
N CYS A 72 2.72 0.94 -3.55
CA CYS A 72 1.26 0.96 -3.54
C CYS A 72 0.71 0.62 -4.94
N VAL A 73 -0.55 0.20 -4.99
CA VAL A 73 -1.33 0.26 -6.24
C VAL A 73 -1.68 1.72 -6.53
N ASP A 74 -1.66 2.14 -7.80
CA ASP A 74 -2.08 3.48 -8.15
C ASP A 74 -3.61 3.62 -8.18
N SER A 75 -4.15 4.79 -7.83
CA SER A 75 -5.59 5.04 -7.90
C SER A 75 -6.16 4.93 -9.33
N SER A 76 -5.34 5.12 -10.36
CA SER A 76 -5.72 4.91 -11.77
C SER A 76 -5.64 3.46 -12.22
N HIS A 77 -5.19 2.52 -11.37
CA HIS A 77 -5.08 1.12 -11.73
C HIS A 77 -6.46 0.52 -12.04
N VAL A 78 -6.54 -0.31 -13.08
CA VAL A 78 -7.79 -0.96 -13.54
C VAL A 78 -8.52 -1.72 -12.42
N LEU A 79 -7.82 -2.50 -11.59
CA LEU A 79 -8.40 -3.14 -10.40
C LEU A 79 -9.15 -2.16 -9.48
N VAL A 80 -8.57 -0.97 -9.22
CA VAL A 80 -9.17 0.03 -8.33
C VAL A 80 -10.41 0.61 -8.99
N GLN A 81 -10.32 0.94 -10.29
CA GLN A 81 -11.43 1.47 -11.06
C GLN A 81 -12.58 0.47 -11.18
N LYS A 82 -12.29 -0.83 -11.38
CA LYS A 82 -13.28 -1.91 -11.43
C LYS A 82 -14.02 -2.05 -10.09
N CYS A 83 -13.28 -2.14 -8.98
CA CYS A 83 -13.88 -2.28 -7.65
C CYS A 83 -14.70 -1.03 -7.25
N ALA A 84 -14.32 0.16 -7.74
CA ALA A 84 -15.09 1.38 -7.51
C ALA A 84 -16.36 1.47 -8.38
N ALA A 85 -16.34 0.92 -9.59
CA ALA A 85 -17.46 0.98 -10.53
C ALA A 85 -18.52 -0.09 -10.26
N ASP A 86 -18.11 -1.29 -9.85
CA ASP A 86 -19.00 -2.42 -9.60
C ASP A 86 -18.83 -2.96 -8.17
N PRO A 87 -19.85 -2.83 -7.29
CA PRO A 87 -19.82 -3.37 -5.95
C PRO A 87 -19.70 -4.90 -5.86
N ALA A 88 -20.03 -5.63 -6.93
CA ALA A 88 -19.87 -7.09 -6.98
C ALA A 88 -18.42 -7.51 -7.28
N THR A 89 -17.63 -6.61 -7.86
CA THR A 89 -16.22 -6.85 -8.16
C THR A 89 -15.38 -6.43 -6.96
N THR A 90 -14.72 -7.39 -6.32
CA THR A 90 -13.84 -7.13 -5.17
C THR A 90 -12.54 -7.88 -5.31
N VAL A 91 -11.53 -7.46 -4.55
CA VAL A 91 -10.28 -8.18 -4.41
C VAL A 91 -10.51 -9.40 -3.53
N THR A 92 -10.24 -10.59 -4.07
CA THR A 92 -10.48 -11.86 -3.37
C THR A 92 -9.23 -12.39 -2.69
N LYS A 93 -8.05 -12.10 -3.24
CA LYS A 93 -6.79 -12.62 -2.73
C LYS A 93 -5.62 -11.69 -3.04
N VAL A 94 -4.73 -11.55 -2.06
CA VAL A 94 -3.42 -10.90 -2.21
C VAL A 94 -2.35 -11.87 -1.73
N GLU A 95 -1.31 -12.08 -2.53
CA GLU A 95 -0.19 -12.96 -2.20
C GLU A 95 1.14 -12.26 -2.46
N PHE A 96 2.11 -12.47 -1.58
CA PHE A 96 3.48 -11.97 -1.75
C PHE A 96 4.44 -13.07 -2.16
N PHE A 97 5.48 -12.68 -2.91
CA PHE A 97 6.41 -13.63 -3.52
C PHE A 97 7.88 -13.26 -3.28
N LYS A 98 8.69 -14.30 -3.06
CA LYS A 98 10.15 -14.29 -3.17
C LYS A 98 10.55 -15.19 -4.32
N GLY A 99 10.79 -14.61 -5.49
CA GLY A 99 11.02 -15.37 -6.71
C GLY A 99 9.76 -16.14 -7.12
N ARG A 100 9.80 -17.48 -7.04
CA ARG A 100 8.66 -18.34 -7.35
C ARG A 100 7.90 -18.83 -6.11
N THR A 101 8.40 -18.52 -4.91
CA THR A 101 7.85 -19.01 -3.66
C THR A 101 6.95 -17.96 -3.04
N ALA A 102 5.71 -18.34 -2.71
CA ALA A 102 4.83 -17.49 -1.91
C ALA A 102 5.39 -17.35 -0.48
N ILE A 103 5.37 -16.13 0.06
CA ILE A 103 5.89 -15.82 1.39
C ILE A 103 4.84 -15.06 2.20
N THR A 104 4.97 -15.14 3.53
CA THR A 104 4.16 -14.33 4.44
C THR A 104 4.99 -13.18 5.01
N PRO A 105 4.37 -12.07 5.44
CA PRO A 105 5.06 -10.92 6.02
C PRO A 105 5.97 -11.27 7.21
N GLU A 106 5.56 -12.21 8.05
CA GLU A 106 6.31 -12.63 9.25
C GLU A 106 7.66 -13.26 8.88
N SER A 107 7.80 -13.77 7.65
CA SER A 107 9.06 -14.33 7.15
C SER A 107 10.16 -13.28 6.92
N ILE A 108 9.81 -11.99 6.88
CA ILE A 108 10.75 -10.88 6.72
C ILE A 108 11.06 -10.31 8.12
N GLN A 109 12.20 -10.74 8.68
CA GLN A 109 12.72 -10.27 9.96
C GLN A 109 14.07 -9.60 9.76
N VAL A 110 14.03 -8.32 9.36
CA VAL A 110 15.24 -7.56 9.01
C VAL A 110 16.03 -7.21 10.27
N VAL A 111 17.27 -7.68 10.36
CA VAL A 111 18.13 -7.43 11.53
C VAL A 111 19.48 -6.77 11.16
N GLY A 112 19.87 -5.81 12.00
CA GLY A 112 21.18 -5.15 11.97
C GLY A 112 21.41 -4.19 10.79
N LYS A 113 22.51 -3.44 10.84
CA LYS A 113 22.88 -2.43 9.83
C LYS A 113 23.00 -2.97 8.40
N LYS A 114 23.32 -4.26 8.25
CA LYS A 114 23.45 -4.94 6.95
C LYS A 114 22.12 -5.48 6.40
N LYS A 115 20.98 -5.11 7.01
CA LYS A 115 19.62 -5.56 6.62
C LYS A 115 19.55 -7.08 6.42
N LYS A 116 20.14 -7.84 7.35
CA LYS A 116 20.20 -9.30 7.24
C LYS A 116 18.78 -9.86 7.25
N ASN A 117 18.51 -10.83 6.38
CA ASN A 117 17.20 -11.43 6.10
C ASN A 117 16.17 -10.54 5.36
N ALA A 118 16.52 -9.32 4.97
CA ALA A 118 15.66 -8.55 4.09
C ALA A 118 15.52 -9.24 2.72
N LEU A 119 14.35 -9.10 2.11
CA LEU A 119 14.12 -9.59 0.76
C LEU A 119 14.74 -8.60 -0.23
N VAL A 120 15.77 -9.03 -0.96
CA VAL A 120 16.36 -8.24 -2.04
C VAL A 120 15.40 -8.21 -3.22
N CYS A 121 15.10 -7.03 -3.72
CA CYS A 121 14.24 -6.82 -4.88
C CYS A 121 14.93 -5.93 -5.92
N GLN A 122 14.58 -6.17 -7.18
CA GLN A 122 14.88 -5.31 -8.32
C GLN A 122 13.57 -4.71 -8.86
N ASN A 123 13.66 -3.68 -9.70
CA ASN A 123 12.51 -2.99 -10.30
C ASN A 123 11.46 -3.97 -10.85
N ASP A 124 11.89 -5.03 -11.55
CA ASP A 124 11.03 -6.04 -12.16
C ASP A 124 10.74 -7.27 -11.28
N THR A 125 11.18 -7.30 -10.03
CA THR A 125 10.90 -8.44 -9.15
C THR A 125 9.41 -8.53 -8.87
N LYS A 126 8.79 -9.68 -9.19
CA LYS A 126 7.39 -9.96 -8.82
C LYS A 126 7.30 -9.98 -7.30
N LEU A 127 6.62 -8.99 -6.74
CA LEU A 127 6.49 -8.86 -5.29
C LEU A 127 5.12 -9.29 -4.81
N CYS A 128 4.06 -8.91 -5.54
CA CYS A 128 2.69 -9.16 -5.13
C CYS A 128 1.85 -9.66 -6.32
N GLY A 129 0.92 -10.57 -6.05
CA GLY A 129 -0.15 -10.99 -6.96
C GLY A 129 -1.50 -10.64 -6.34
N ILE A 130 -2.39 -10.08 -7.13
CA ILE A 130 -3.72 -9.64 -6.70
C ILE A 130 -4.76 -10.31 -7.60
N ALA A 131 -5.70 -11.03 -7.01
CA ALA A 131 -6.80 -11.67 -7.72
C ALA A 131 -8.13 -10.96 -7.42
N LEU A 132 -8.95 -10.78 -8.45
CA LEU A 132 -10.30 -10.24 -8.35
C LEU A 132 -11.36 -11.36 -8.37
N SER A 133 -12.59 -11.04 -7.96
CA SER A 133 -13.74 -11.96 -8.01
C SER A 133 -14.16 -12.35 -9.42
N ASP A 134 -13.82 -11.54 -10.43
CA ASP A 134 -14.06 -11.83 -11.85
C ASP A 134 -13.03 -12.81 -12.46
N GLY A 135 -12.06 -13.27 -11.66
CA GLY A 135 -10.98 -14.17 -12.10
C GLY A 135 -9.78 -13.47 -12.73
N THR A 136 -9.79 -12.13 -12.85
CA THR A 136 -8.63 -11.37 -13.32
C THR A 136 -7.52 -11.36 -12.26
N GLU A 137 -6.28 -11.52 -12.70
CA GLU A 137 -5.10 -11.44 -11.84
C GLU A 137 -4.13 -10.35 -12.31
N TYR A 138 -3.59 -9.60 -11.35
CA TYR A 138 -2.56 -8.60 -11.56
C TYR A 138 -1.28 -8.99 -10.84
N THR A 139 -0.14 -8.80 -11.50
CA THR A 139 1.17 -8.99 -10.90
C THR A 139 1.85 -7.65 -10.71
N ILE A 140 2.13 -7.31 -9.46
CA ILE A 140 2.75 -6.05 -9.06
C ILE A 140 4.26 -6.27 -8.85
N PRO A 141 5.11 -5.56 -9.60
CA PRO A 141 6.54 -5.61 -9.38
C PRO A 141 6.98 -4.65 -8.27
N ALA A 142 8.19 -4.83 -7.74
CA ALA A 142 8.72 -3.99 -6.67
C ALA A 142 8.92 -2.52 -7.08
N CYS A 143 9.06 -2.23 -8.37
CA CYS A 143 9.27 -0.89 -8.96
C CYS A 143 10.52 -0.14 -8.48
N VAL A 144 11.27 -0.67 -7.51
CA VAL A 144 12.49 -0.07 -6.98
C VAL A 144 13.50 -1.17 -6.66
N ASN A 145 14.78 -0.91 -6.97
CA ASN A 145 15.89 -1.75 -6.57
C ASN A 145 16.22 -1.52 -5.09
N GLY A 146 16.21 -2.56 -4.27
CA GLY A 146 16.45 -2.38 -2.84
C GLY A 146 16.22 -3.62 -1.98
N PHE A 147 15.89 -3.34 -0.73
CA PHE A 147 15.57 -4.31 0.30
C PHE A 147 14.15 -4.06 0.80
N VAL A 148 13.26 -5.03 0.60
CA VAL A 148 11.93 -5.02 1.23
C VAL A 148 12.13 -5.22 2.72
N LEU A 149 11.70 -4.23 3.49
CA LEU A 149 11.75 -4.24 4.95
C LEU A 149 10.46 -4.80 5.56
N GLU A 150 9.34 -4.56 4.89
CA GLU A 150 8.01 -4.88 5.40
C GLU A 150 7.08 -5.19 4.22
N LEU A 151 6.18 -6.14 4.44
CA LEU A 151 5.02 -6.44 3.59
C LEU A 151 3.77 -6.21 4.43
N ASN A 152 2.73 -5.66 3.84
CA ASN A 152 1.50 -5.40 4.57
C ASN A 152 0.72 -6.69 4.83
N ALA A 153 0.63 -7.13 6.08
CA ALA A 153 -0.14 -8.32 6.46
C ALA A 153 -1.65 -8.11 6.36
N THR A 154 -2.12 -6.87 6.60
CA THR A 154 -3.54 -6.54 6.58
C THR A 154 -4.16 -6.81 5.21
N VAL A 155 -3.45 -6.57 4.11
CA VAL A 155 -4.00 -6.85 2.76
C VAL A 155 -4.12 -8.35 2.45
N MET A 156 -3.43 -9.22 3.18
CA MET A 156 -3.64 -10.67 3.05
C MET A 156 -4.89 -11.14 3.80
N GLU A 157 -5.14 -10.55 4.98
CA GLU A 157 -6.32 -10.82 5.78
C GLU A 157 -7.58 -10.13 5.20
N GLN A 158 -7.38 -8.94 4.62
CA GLN A 158 -8.42 -8.05 4.11
C GLN A 158 -8.02 -7.51 2.72
N PRO A 159 -8.14 -8.34 1.67
CA PRO A 159 -7.71 -7.98 0.32
C PRO A 159 -8.37 -6.73 -0.27
N TRP A 160 -9.60 -6.45 0.12
CA TRP A 160 -10.40 -5.31 -0.36
C TRP A 160 -9.76 -3.95 -0.03
N VAL A 161 -8.93 -3.86 1.02
CA VAL A 161 -8.26 -2.61 1.45
C VAL A 161 -7.34 -2.08 0.35
N VAL A 162 -6.75 -2.95 -0.47
CA VAL A 162 -5.91 -2.55 -1.62
C VAL A 162 -6.67 -1.67 -2.60
N ALA A 163 -7.97 -1.94 -2.81
CA ALA A 163 -8.81 -1.16 -3.71
C ALA A 163 -9.44 0.04 -3.00
N ALA A 164 -9.81 -0.10 -1.72
CA ALA A 164 -10.48 0.95 -0.96
C ALA A 164 -9.54 2.11 -0.57
N ALA A 165 -8.29 1.79 -0.22
CA ALA A 165 -7.32 2.71 0.34
C ALA A 165 -5.91 2.53 -0.28
N PRO A 166 -5.77 2.57 -1.62
CA PRO A 166 -4.60 2.06 -2.35
C PRO A 166 -3.27 2.71 -1.96
N THR A 167 -3.27 4.00 -1.60
CA THR A 167 -2.08 4.79 -1.27
C THR A 167 -1.89 5.01 0.24
N THR A 168 -2.71 4.40 1.08
CA THR A 168 -2.67 4.56 2.54
C THR A 168 -2.62 3.19 3.21
N GLU A 169 -3.72 2.70 3.79
CA GLU A 169 -3.80 1.41 4.48
C GLU A 169 -3.59 0.22 3.52
N GLY A 170 -3.87 0.40 2.23
CA GLY A 170 -3.69 -0.59 1.17
C GLY A 170 -2.29 -0.64 0.56
N TYR A 171 -1.28 -0.06 1.21
CA TYR A 171 0.12 -0.21 0.75
C TYR A 171 0.52 -1.69 0.69
N LEU A 172 1.47 -2.02 -0.18
CA LEU A 172 1.91 -3.39 -0.40
C LEU A 172 3.20 -3.71 0.34
N ALA A 173 4.18 -2.79 0.26
CA ALA A 173 5.51 -3.02 0.81
C ALA A 173 6.24 -1.73 1.16
N VAL A 174 7.13 -1.83 2.15
CA VAL A 174 8.11 -0.79 2.47
C VAL A 174 9.48 -1.24 1.99
N ILE A 175 10.11 -0.47 1.12
CA ILE A 175 11.36 -0.79 0.44
C ILE A 175 12.41 0.25 0.81
N ASN A 176 13.59 -0.22 1.19
CA ASN A 176 14.76 0.61 1.39
C ASN A 176 15.71 0.46 0.19
N PRO A 177 15.83 1.48 -0.67
CA PRO A 177 16.69 1.43 -1.85
C PRO A 177 18.16 1.13 -1.52
N THR A 178 18.87 0.45 -2.43
CA THR A 178 20.31 0.18 -2.29
C THR A 178 21.18 1.39 -2.65
N SER A 179 20.67 2.26 -3.51
CA SER A 179 21.30 3.48 -4.01
C SER A 179 20.22 4.56 -4.14
N LYS A 180 20.59 5.79 -4.53
CA LYS A 180 19.59 6.79 -4.93
C LYS A 180 18.68 6.15 -5.98
N ALA A 181 17.40 6.06 -5.67
CA ALA A 181 16.43 5.47 -6.57
C ALA A 181 16.28 6.38 -7.80
N ASP A 182 16.32 5.79 -8.98
CA ASP A 182 16.14 6.51 -10.23
C ASP A 182 14.66 6.49 -10.61
N PHE A 183 14.04 7.66 -10.56
CA PHE A 183 12.63 7.87 -10.92
C PHE A 183 12.47 8.66 -12.22
N SER A 184 13.54 8.85 -13.00
CA SER A 184 13.50 9.61 -14.25
C SER A 184 12.51 9.06 -15.27
N GLY A 185 12.25 7.75 -15.24
CA GLY A 185 11.25 7.08 -16.08
C GLY A 185 9.82 7.06 -15.52
N TYR A 186 9.56 7.67 -14.37
CA TYR A 186 8.25 7.66 -13.69
C TYR A 186 7.59 9.03 -13.74
N ASP A 187 6.26 9.04 -13.80
CA ASP A 187 5.49 10.26 -13.76
C ASP A 187 5.50 10.81 -12.33
N LYS A 188 6.15 11.95 -12.08
CA LYS A 188 6.04 12.63 -10.77
C LYS A 188 4.65 13.22 -10.65
N VAL A 189 3.82 12.63 -9.79
CA VAL A 189 2.42 13.04 -9.59
C VAL A 189 2.28 14.06 -8.47
N TRP A 190 3.16 14.00 -7.48
CA TRP A 190 3.11 14.91 -6.34
C TRP A 190 4.50 15.20 -5.79
N THR A 191 4.70 16.43 -5.34
CA THR A 191 5.90 16.86 -4.62
C THR A 191 5.50 17.11 -3.17
N ALA A 192 6.20 16.48 -2.23
CA ALA A 192 5.97 16.66 -0.80
C ALA A 192 5.94 18.14 -0.43
N THR A 193 4.92 18.59 0.31
CA THR A 193 4.78 19.99 0.73
C THR A 193 5.45 20.30 2.06
N GLY A 194 5.96 19.29 2.77
CA GLY A 194 6.66 19.42 4.04
C GLY A 194 7.71 18.35 4.32
N GLY A 195 8.61 18.64 5.26
CA GLY A 195 9.80 17.82 5.48
C GLY A 195 10.91 18.16 4.48
N ASP A 196 12.16 18.07 4.92
CA ASP A 196 13.31 18.39 4.06
C ASP A 196 13.35 17.40 2.88
N ALA A 197 13.25 17.89 1.64
CA ALA A 197 13.39 17.03 0.47
C ALA A 197 14.82 16.49 0.39
N ALA A 198 15.01 15.17 0.38
CA ALA A 198 16.35 14.64 0.13
C ALA A 198 16.75 14.84 -1.32
N GLY A 199 17.64 15.81 -1.53
CA GLY A 199 18.46 15.91 -2.72
C GLY A 199 17.98 16.86 -3.81
N GLU A 200 17.25 17.92 -3.44
CA GLU A 200 17.34 19.19 -4.18
C GLU A 200 18.59 19.94 -3.67
N GLU A 201 19.77 19.41 -4.00
CA GLU A 201 20.96 20.25 -4.11
C GLU A 201 20.88 20.80 -5.53
N ASP A 202 20.42 22.06 -5.65
CA ASP A 202 20.59 22.85 -6.86
C ASP A 202 22.09 22.91 -7.21
N GLU A 203 22.37 22.80 -8.51
CA GLU A 203 23.65 22.88 -9.24
C GLU A 203 24.86 23.52 -8.54
#